data_AF-A0A351WF04-F1
#
_entry.id   AF-A0A351WF04-F1
#
_cell.length_a   1.000
_cell.length_b   1.000
_cell.length_c   1.000
_cell.angle_alpha   90.00
_cell.angle_beta   90.00
_cell.angle_gamma   90.00
#
_symmetry.space_group_name_H-M   'P 1'
#
loop_
_entity.id
_entity.type
_entity.pdbx_description
1 polymer ?
#
loop_
_entity_poly.entity_id
_entity_poly.type
_entity_poly.pdbx_seq_one_letter_code
_entity_poly.pdbx_strand_id
1 'polypeptide(L)'
;MSEINFDCANCGQNLDAPEHMAGLAILCPACKNEIKIPLPPPPKDQEMEDGLKGKTVRIDLPPDFEVPEPKRRIITIKRPD
;
A
#
# COMPACT_ATOMS: atom_id res chain seq x y z
N MET A 1 -22.34 -6.27 -0.28
CA MET A 1 -22.20 -4.99 -0.99
C MET A 1 -21.66 -4.03 0.04
N SER A 2 -20.46 -3.49 -0.19
CA SER A 2 -19.86 -2.54 0.76
C SER A 2 -20.38 -1.15 0.42
N GLU A 3 -21.24 -0.64 1.29
CA GLU A 3 -21.74 0.74 1.23
C GLU A 3 -21.06 1.57 2.31
N ILE A 4 -20.71 2.80 1.94
CA ILE A 4 -20.03 3.76 2.80
C ILE A 4 -21.06 4.79 3.26
N ASN A 5 -21.22 4.92 4.57
CA ASN A 5 -22.12 5.92 5.15
C ASN A 5 -21.32 7.19 5.46
N PHE A 6 -21.80 8.33 5.00
CA PHE A 6 -21.18 9.62 5.26
C PHE A 6 -22.23 10.74 5.32
N ASP A 7 -21.88 11.82 6.02
CA ASP A 7 -22.75 12.96 6.22
C ASP A 7 -22.47 14.05 5.17
N CYS A 8 -23.52 14.63 4.61
CA CYS A 8 -23.37 15.78 3.71
C CYS A 8 -22.93 17.04 4.49
N ALA A 9 -21.82 17.66 4.07
CA ALA A 9 -21.28 18.87 4.72
C ALA A 9 -22.18 20.12 4.61
N ASN A 10 -23.21 20.11 3.76
CA ASN A 10 -24.08 21.27 3.54
C ASN A 10 -25.44 21.15 4.23
N CYS A 11 -26.07 19.97 4.17
CA CYS A 11 -27.39 19.74 4.78
C CYS A 11 -27.38 18.79 5.99
N GLY A 12 -26.27 18.13 6.28
CA GLY A 12 -26.17 17.14 7.37
C GLY A 12 -26.94 15.85 7.11
N GLN A 13 -27.34 15.58 5.87
CA GLN A 13 -28.04 14.35 5.51
C GLN A 13 -27.06 13.16 5.52
N ASN A 14 -27.40 12.09 6.24
CA ASN A 14 -26.73 10.79 6.10
C ASN A 14 -27.01 10.19 4.73
N LEU A 15 -25.96 9.89 3.99
CA LEU A 15 -26.00 9.27 2.67
C LEU A 15 -25.17 8.00 2.67
N ASP A 16 -25.69 6.98 2.00
CA ASP A 16 -25.00 5.77 1.61
C ASP A 16 -24.51 5.90 0.17
N ALA A 17 -23.24 5.56 -0.09
CA ALA A 17 -22.71 5.42 -1.44
C ALA A 17 -21.95 4.11 -1.61
N PRO A 18 -21.90 3.54 -2.81
CA PRO A 18 -21.07 2.37 -3.08
C PRO A 18 -19.58 2.75 -3.10
N GLU A 19 -18.70 1.83 -2.69
CA GLU A 19 -17.24 2.02 -2.76
C GLU A 19 -16.75 2.40 -4.18
N HIS A 20 -17.44 1.94 -5.23
CA HIS A 20 -17.11 2.29 -6.62
C HIS A 20 -17.26 3.79 -6.93
N MET A 21 -18.05 4.52 -6.14
CA MET A 21 -18.20 5.97 -6.25
C MET A 21 -17.38 6.74 -5.21
N ALA A 22 -16.66 6.04 -4.33
CA ALA A 22 -15.86 6.68 -3.30
C ALA A 22 -14.72 7.51 -3.92
N GLY A 23 -14.56 8.76 -3.48
CA GLY A 23 -13.62 9.73 -4.05
C GLY A 23 -14.18 10.58 -5.20
N LEU A 24 -15.35 10.26 -5.75
CA LEU A 24 -16.02 11.09 -6.77
C LEU A 24 -16.81 12.25 -6.14
N ALA A 25 -17.02 13.30 -6.94
CA ALA A 25 -17.94 14.38 -6.62
C ALA A 25 -19.32 14.06 -7.19
N ILE A 26 -20.35 14.02 -6.35
CA ILE A 26 -21.74 13.77 -6.73
C ILE A 26 -22.64 14.92 -6.26
N LEU A 27 -23.83 15.03 -6.85
CA LEU A 27 -24.85 15.96 -6.40
C LEU A 27 -25.70 15.33 -5.29
N CYS A 28 -25.80 16.01 -4.16
CA CYS A 28 -26.64 15.58 -3.05
C CYS A 28 -28.14 15.63 -3.44
N PRO A 29 -28.94 14.56 -3.26
CA PRO A 29 -30.36 14.59 -3.58
C PRO A 29 -31.17 15.50 -2.64
N ALA A 30 -30.67 15.79 -1.44
CA ALA A 30 -31.36 16.62 -0.46
C ALA A 30 -31.14 18.14 -0.68
N CYS A 31 -29.92 18.56 -0.99
CA CYS A 31 -29.56 19.99 -1.12
C CYS A 31 -29.05 20.40 -2.50
N LYS A 32 -28.87 19.46 -3.43
CA LYS A 32 -28.34 19.66 -4.78
C LYS A 32 -26.95 20.29 -4.84
N ASN A 33 -26.22 20.27 -3.73
CA ASN A 33 -24.83 20.68 -3.69
C ASN A 33 -23.90 19.55 -4.14
N GLU A 34 -22.78 19.94 -4.75
CA GLU A 34 -21.67 19.04 -5.03
C GLU A 34 -20.98 18.63 -3.73
N ILE A 35 -20.95 17.32 -3.47
CA ILE A 35 -20.31 16.74 -2.30
C ILE A 35 -19.28 15.71 -2.76
N LYS A 36 -18.14 15.68 -2.06
CA LYS A 36 -17.10 14.70 -2.32
C LYS A 36 -17.28 13.52 -1.37
N ILE A 37 -17.41 12.33 -1.93
CA ILE A 37 -17.54 11.12 -1.16
C ILE A 37 -16.17 10.77 -0.55
N PRO A 38 -16.03 10.61 0.78
CA PRO A 38 -14.78 10.19 1.39
C PRO A 38 -14.45 8.75 0.98
N LEU A 39 -13.20 8.49 0.60
CA LEU A 39 -12.70 7.14 0.33
C LEU A 39 -12.26 6.52 1.66
N PRO A 40 -13.01 5.57 2.25
CA PRO A 40 -12.46 4.80 3.35
C PRO A 40 -11.28 3.97 2.85
N PRO A 41 -10.29 3.68 3.71
CA PRO A 41 -9.25 2.74 3.35
C PRO A 41 -9.89 1.40 2.96
N PRO A 42 -9.36 0.70 1.94
CA PRO A 42 -9.95 -0.54 1.47
C PRO A 42 -10.08 -1.54 2.65
N PRO A 43 -11.18 -2.31 2.71
CA PRO A 43 -11.35 -3.33 3.74
C PRO A 43 -10.16 -4.29 3.69
N LYS A 44 -9.47 -4.45 4.82
CA LYS A 44 -8.25 -5.24 4.94
C LYS A 44 -8.57 -6.69 5.31
N ASP A 45 -9.65 -7.27 4.81
CA ASP A 45 -10.05 -8.57 5.31
C ASP A 45 -10.90 -9.33 4.28
N GLN A 46 -10.21 -10.03 3.36
CA GLN A 46 -10.27 -11.49 3.32
C GLN A 46 -8.89 -12.03 2.94
N GLU A 47 -8.24 -12.63 3.94
CA GLU A 47 -7.03 -13.43 3.80
C GLU A 47 -7.18 -14.48 2.69
N MET A 48 -6.36 -14.36 1.65
CA MET A 48 -5.83 -15.56 1.01
C MET A 48 -4.61 -16.00 1.83
N GLU A 49 -4.85 -16.71 2.94
CA GLU A 49 -3.85 -17.63 3.46
C GLU A 49 -3.73 -18.79 2.47
N ASP A 50 -2.71 -18.77 1.61
CA ASP A 50 -1.80 -19.92 1.49
C ASP A 50 -0.48 -19.47 0.83
N GLY A 51 0.58 -19.46 1.65
CA GLY A 51 1.87 -19.97 1.21
C GLY A 51 2.74 -19.16 0.25
N LEU A 52 3.01 -17.86 0.46
CA LEU A 52 4.12 -17.20 -0.26
C LEU A 52 4.97 -16.23 0.58
N LYS A 53 5.04 -16.39 1.91
CA LYS A 53 6.15 -15.81 2.68
C LYS A 53 7.41 -16.65 2.40
N GLY A 54 8.25 -16.20 1.45
CA GLY A 54 9.62 -16.73 1.30
C GLY A 54 10.02 -17.36 -0.04
N LYS A 55 9.49 -16.93 -1.20
CA LYS A 55 10.11 -17.29 -2.49
C LYS A 55 11.37 -16.46 -2.72
N THR A 56 12.46 -16.81 -2.04
CA THR A 56 13.80 -16.45 -2.48
C THR A 56 14.15 -17.35 -3.66
N VAL A 57 13.94 -16.85 -4.88
CA VAL A 57 14.52 -17.51 -6.04
C VAL A 57 16.03 -17.39 -5.91
N ARG A 58 16.73 -18.51 -5.79
CA ARG A 58 18.18 -18.56 -6.02
C ARG A 58 18.38 -18.18 -7.48
N ILE A 59 18.68 -16.90 -7.72
CA ILE A 59 19.15 -16.46 -9.02
C ILE A 59 20.56 -17.05 -9.13
N ASP A 60 20.68 -18.15 -9.86
CA ASP A 60 21.98 -18.62 -10.34
C ASP A 60 22.57 -17.48 -11.15
N LEU A 61 23.62 -16.86 -10.60
CA LEU A 61 24.34 -15.81 -11.28
C LEU A 61 24.97 -16.44 -12.52
N PRO A 62 24.68 -15.94 -13.74
CA PRO A 62 25.28 -16.48 -14.94
C PRO A 62 26.81 -16.47 -14.80
N PRO A 63 27.49 -17.54 -15.26
CA PRO A 63 28.93 -17.75 -15.03
C PRO A 63 29.83 -16.67 -15.66
N ASP A 64 29.28 -15.80 -16.52
CA ASP A 64 30.00 -14.72 -17.21
C ASP A 64 30.28 -13.48 -16.35
N PHE A 65 29.73 -13.39 -15.13
CA PHE A 65 30.06 -12.27 -14.25
C PHE A 65 31.35 -12.59 -13.48
N GLU A 66 32.51 -12.33 -14.08
CA GLU A 66 33.79 -12.33 -13.36
C GLU A 66 33.72 -11.29 -12.23
N VAL A 67 33.39 -11.75 -11.02
CA VAL A 67 33.39 -10.92 -9.83
C VAL A 67 34.86 -10.66 -9.48
N PRO A 68 35.36 -9.41 -9.59
CA PRO A 68 36.74 -9.12 -9.21
C PRO A 68 36.90 -9.40 -7.70
N GLU A 69 37.97 -10.11 -7.34
CA GLU A 69 38.22 -10.47 -5.95
C GLU A 69 38.26 -9.20 -5.08
N PRO A 70 37.42 -9.11 -4.02
CA PRO A 70 37.43 -7.94 -3.16
C PRO A 70 38.77 -7.87 -2.44
N LYS A 71 39.53 -6.79 -2.70
CA LYS A 71 40.82 -6.52 -2.01
C LYS A 71 40.58 -6.43 -0.51
N ARG A 72 40.87 -7.50 0.21
CA ARG A 72 40.84 -7.53 1.68
C ARG A 72 41.91 -6.58 2.18
N ARG A 73 41.50 -5.45 2.78
CA ARG A 73 42.42 -4.56 3.49
C ARG A 73 42.65 -5.13 4.88
N ILE A 74 43.83 -5.70 5.10
CA ILE A 74 44.27 -6.14 6.43
C ILE A 74 44.73 -4.89 7.19
N ILE A 75 44.04 -4.57 8.29
CA ILE A 75 44.45 -3.50 9.20
C ILE A 75 45.19 -4.16 10.37
N THR A 76 46.51 -4.04 10.39
CA THR A 76 47.32 -4.54 11.51
C THR A 76 47.28 -3.53 12.65
N ILE A 77 46.59 -3.86 13.73
CA ILE A 77 46.58 -3.05 14.95
C ILE A 77 47.82 -3.44 15.78
N LYS A 78 48.81 -2.54 15.90
CA LYS A 78 49.93 -2.72 16.82
C LYS A 78 49.44 -2.52 18.25
N ARG A 79 49.74 -3.48 19.13
CA ARG A 79 49.61 -3.31 20.58
C ARG A 79 50.72 -2.33 21.03
N PRO A 80 50.41 -1.22 21.72
CA PRO A 80 51.43 -0.36 22.32
C PRO A 80 52.09 -1.09 23.52
N ASP A 81 53.39 -0.83 23.72
CA ASP A 81 54.22 -1.38 24.82
C ASP A 81 53.68 -1.03 26.22
#